data_AF-A0A0B5ILI1-F1
#
_entry.id   AF-A0A0B5ILI1-F1
#
_cell.length_a   1.000
_cell.length_b   1.000
_cell.length_c   1.000
_cell.angle_alpha   90.00
_cell.angle_beta   90.00
_cell.angle_gamma   90.00
#
_symmetry.space_group_name_H-M   'P 1'
#
loop_
_entity.id
_entity.type
_entity.pdbx_description
1 polymer ?
#
loop_
_entity_poly.entity_id
_entity_poly.type
_entity_poly.pdbx_seq_one_letter_code
_entity_poly.pdbx_strand_id
1 'polypeptide(L)'
;MQRSTATLKRDKIAPLFRQITDALGLDEQALILSVLGIRAAESPARARKLPLAIDMRASTGRRMVLTWHPILELSETDVWQQIADAALEYHPAPRGVP
;
A
#
# COMPACT_ATOMS: atom_id res chain seq x y z
N MET A 1 20.35 -18.45 8.54
CA MET A 1 19.75 -17.10 8.53
C MET A 1 18.72 -17.03 7.40
N GLN A 2 17.43 -17.25 7.71
CA GLN A 2 16.37 -17.33 6.70
C GLN A 2 15.94 -15.90 6.30
N ARG A 3 16.24 -15.49 5.08
CA ARG A 3 15.79 -14.19 4.52
C ARG A 3 14.32 -14.32 4.11
N SER A 4 13.41 -13.96 5.00
CA SER A 4 11.96 -13.91 4.71
C SER A 4 11.58 -12.59 4.03
N THR A 5 10.50 -12.59 3.24
CA THR A 5 9.95 -11.40 2.54
C THR A 5 9.59 -10.25 3.49
N ALA A 6 9.39 -10.55 4.78
CA ALA A 6 9.19 -9.54 5.82
C ALA A 6 10.39 -8.56 5.95
N THR A 7 11.62 -9.08 5.98
CA THR A 7 12.84 -8.28 6.22
C THR A 7 13.21 -7.38 5.06
N LEU A 8 12.92 -7.80 3.83
CA LEU A 8 13.29 -7.05 2.62
C LEU A 8 12.22 -6.06 2.16
N LYS A 9 10.96 -6.26 2.57
CA LYS A 9 9.83 -5.42 2.13
C LYS A 9 9.23 -4.65 3.31
N ARG A 10 8.70 -5.36 4.30
CA ARG A 10 7.93 -4.77 5.40
C ARG A 10 8.80 -3.97 6.37
N ASP A 11 9.96 -4.52 6.74
CA ASP A 11 10.85 -3.89 7.72
C ASP A 11 11.57 -2.64 7.19
N LYS A 12 11.51 -2.39 5.87
CA LYS A 12 12.08 -1.20 5.22
C LYS A 12 11.13 -0.02 5.18
N ILE A 13 9.82 -0.24 5.34
CA ILE A 13 8.81 0.84 5.31
C ILE A 13 8.86 1.67 6.60
N ALA A 14 9.04 1.05 7.76
CA ALA A 14 9.04 1.78 9.04
C ALA A 14 10.19 2.81 9.16
N PRO A 15 11.43 2.51 8.74
CA PRO A 15 12.50 3.51 8.64
C PRO A 15 12.15 4.67 7.70
N LEU A 16 11.48 4.39 6.56
CA LEU A 16 11.07 5.42 5.61
C LEU A 16 10.04 6.38 6.22
N PHE A 17 9.03 5.87 6.95
CA PHE A 17 8.08 6.75 7.64
C PHE A 17 8.75 7.66 8.65
N ARG A 18 9.74 7.15 9.39
CA ARG A 18 10.54 7.99 10.29
C ARG A 18 11.28 9.07 9.50
N GLN A 19 11.99 8.71 8.44
CA GLN A 19 12.72 9.66 7.60
C GLN A 19 11.80 10.76 7.03
N ILE A 20 10.60 10.39 6.59
CA ILE A 20 9.59 11.35 6.11
C ILE A 20 9.14 12.27 7.26
N THR A 21 8.78 11.71 8.42
CA THR A 21 8.37 12.52 9.58
C THR A 21 9.47 13.50 10.01
N ASP A 22 10.72 13.05 10.07
CA ASP A 22 11.84 13.90 10.46
C ASP A 22 12.12 14.98 9.41
N ALA A 23 12.03 14.66 8.12
CA ALA A 23 12.23 15.60 7.03
C ALA A 23 11.13 16.67 6.92
N LEU A 24 9.89 16.33 7.30
CA LEU A 24 8.78 17.29 7.35
C LEU A 24 8.97 18.34 8.46
N GLY A 25 9.71 18.01 9.54
CA GLY A 25 10.09 18.97 10.57
C GLY A 25 8.92 19.67 11.29
N LEU A 26 7.75 19.02 11.31
CA LEU A 26 6.53 19.62 11.87
C LEU A 26 6.56 19.64 13.40
N ASP A 27 6.03 20.73 13.96
CA ASP A 27 5.77 20.84 15.40
C ASP A 27 4.52 20.03 15.80
N GLU A 28 3.57 19.88 14.87
CA GLU A 28 2.42 18.99 15.03
C GLU A 28 2.70 17.54 14.57
N GLN A 29 1.74 16.65 14.86
CA GLN A 29 1.80 15.26 14.42
C GLN A 29 1.73 15.16 12.88
N ALA A 30 2.71 14.51 12.26
CA ALA A 30 2.70 14.27 10.82
C ALA A 30 1.62 13.26 10.41
N LEU A 31 0.83 13.57 9.37
CA LEU A 31 -0.09 12.61 8.75
C LEU A 31 0.55 11.98 7.51
N ILE A 32 0.66 10.65 7.51
CA ILE A 32 1.22 9.90 6.38
C ILE A 32 0.14 8.99 5.81
N LEU A 33 -0.13 9.13 4.51
CA LEU A 33 -1.02 8.24 3.76
C LEU A 33 -0.21 7.24 2.93
N SER A 34 -0.25 5.96 3.32
CA SER A 34 0.35 4.85 2.60
C SER A 34 -0.70 4.22 1.68
N VAL A 35 -0.55 4.44 0.37
CA VAL A 35 -1.49 3.96 -0.65
C VAL A 35 -0.97 2.66 -1.26
N LEU A 36 -1.78 1.61 -1.26
CA LEU A 36 -1.40 0.28 -1.75
C LEU A 36 -2.45 -0.27 -2.71
N GLY A 37 -2.02 -0.67 -3.91
CA GLY A 37 -2.87 -1.33 -4.91
C GLY A 37 -3.16 -2.80 -4.59
N ILE A 38 -3.75 -3.07 -3.42
CA ILE A 38 -4.16 -4.41 -2.99
C ILE A 38 -5.64 -4.60 -3.33
N ARG A 39 -6.00 -5.76 -3.87
CA ARG A 39 -7.40 -6.15 -4.12
C ARG A 39 -7.85 -7.28 -3.20
N ALA A 40 -9.11 -7.25 -2.79
CA ALA A 40 -9.74 -8.29 -1.98
C ALA A 40 -9.74 -9.65 -2.70
N ALA A 41 -9.98 -9.62 -4.01
CA ALA A 41 -10.02 -10.80 -4.88
C ALA A 41 -8.69 -11.58 -4.96
N GLU A 42 -7.55 -10.96 -4.59
CA GLU A 42 -6.24 -11.61 -4.69
C GLU A 42 -5.99 -12.70 -3.63
N SER A 43 -6.63 -12.63 -2.46
CA SER A 43 -6.57 -13.69 -1.44
C SER A 43 -7.54 -13.47 -0.27
N PRO A 44 -7.90 -14.52 0.49
CA PRO A 44 -8.72 -14.39 1.70
C PRO A 44 -8.11 -13.45 2.75
N ALA A 45 -6.78 -13.39 2.85
CA ALA A 45 -6.10 -12.49 3.77
C ALA A 45 -6.22 -11.01 3.36
N ARG A 46 -6.29 -10.73 2.05
CA ARG A 46 -6.49 -9.38 1.51
C ARG A 46 -7.95 -8.95 1.55
N ALA A 47 -8.89 -9.88 1.39
CA ALA A 47 -10.31 -9.60 1.57
C ALA A 47 -10.68 -9.11 2.99
N ARG A 48 -9.84 -9.39 3.99
CA ARG A 48 -10.00 -8.88 5.36
C ARG A 48 -9.46 -7.47 5.58
N LYS A 49 -8.85 -6.85 4.57
CA LYS A 49 -8.38 -5.46 4.65
C LYS A 49 -9.57 -4.51 4.57
N LEU A 50 -9.40 -3.32 5.13
CA LEU A 50 -10.37 -2.24 5.02
C LEU A 50 -9.92 -1.26 3.93
N PRO A 51 -10.85 -0.60 3.22
CA PRO A 51 -10.49 0.42 2.23
C PRO A 51 -9.57 1.49 2.81
N LEU A 52 -9.85 2.00 4.00
CA LEU A 52 -9.01 2.95 4.74
C LEU A 52 -8.92 2.53 6.20
N ALA A 53 -7.71 2.49 6.76
CA ALA A 53 -7.49 2.13 8.16
C ALA A 53 -6.26 2.81 8.75
N ILE A 54 -6.29 3.07 10.07
CA ILE A 54 -5.11 3.52 10.82
C ILE A 54 -4.16 2.33 10.98
N ASP A 55 -2.90 2.50 10.59
CA ASP A 55 -1.83 1.57 10.93
C ASP A 55 -1.35 1.87 12.35
N MET A 56 -1.98 1.21 13.32
CA MET A 56 -1.65 1.36 14.74
C MET A 56 -0.20 0.98 15.07
N ARG A 57 0.41 0.09 14.28
CA ARG A 57 1.80 -0.33 14.49
C ARG A 57 2.78 0.71 13.97
N ALA A 58 2.45 1.37 12.86
CA ALA A 58 3.29 2.40 12.26
C ALA A 58 3.07 3.80 12.87
N SER A 59 1.92 4.04 13.50
CA SER A 59 1.57 5.30 14.15
C SER A 59 2.26 5.49 15.51
N THR A 60 2.57 6.74 15.86
CA THR A 60 3.21 7.14 17.13
C THR A 60 2.75 8.57 17.50
N GLY A 61 3.13 9.10 18.67
CA GLY A 61 2.84 10.49 19.02
C GLY A 61 3.29 11.53 17.97
N ARG A 62 4.39 11.25 17.26
CA ARG A 62 4.94 12.15 16.21
C ARG A 62 4.34 11.96 14.82
N ARG A 63 3.64 10.85 14.57
CA ARG A 63 3.03 10.59 13.26
C ARG A 63 1.79 9.69 13.34
N MET A 64 0.76 10.01 12.56
CA MET A 64 -0.35 9.11 12.27
C MET A 64 -0.17 8.53 10.88
N VAL A 65 -0.26 7.21 10.75
CA VAL A 65 -0.15 6.52 9.46
C VAL A 65 -1.49 5.92 9.09
N LEU A 66 -2.01 6.30 7.93
CA LEU A 66 -3.19 5.72 7.31
C LEU A 66 -2.77 4.78 6.18
N THR A 67 -3.43 3.64 6.08
CA THR A 67 -3.32 2.71 4.94
C THR A 67 -4.58 2.83 4.10
N TRP A 68 -4.41 3.10 2.81
CA TRP A 68 -5.51 3.20 1.85
C TRP A 68 -5.34 2.21 0.71
N HIS A 69 -6.42 1.47 0.42
CA HIS A 69 -6.51 0.44 -0.60
C HIS A 69 -7.57 0.87 -1.64
N PRO A 70 -7.23 1.77 -2.58
CA PRO A 70 -8.20 2.41 -3.47
C PRO A 70 -8.91 1.42 -4.39
N ILE A 71 -8.26 0.32 -4.75
CA ILE A 71 -8.78 -0.69 -5.66
C ILE A 71 -9.24 -1.96 -4.93
N LEU A 72 -9.46 -1.89 -3.62
CA LEU A 72 -9.72 -3.07 -2.80
C LEU A 72 -10.91 -3.90 -3.31
N GLU A 73 -11.96 -3.22 -3.76
CA GLU A 73 -13.21 -3.84 -4.18
C GLU A 73 -13.25 -4.16 -5.69
N LEU A 74 -12.23 -3.74 -6.45
CA LEU A 74 -12.20 -3.97 -7.89
C LEU A 74 -11.86 -5.42 -8.23
N SER A 75 -12.59 -5.97 -9.20
CA SER A 75 -12.22 -7.25 -9.82
C SER A 75 -10.98 -7.07 -10.69
N GLU A 76 -10.45 -8.18 -11.22
CA GLU A 76 -9.31 -8.11 -12.14
C GLU A 76 -9.68 -7.45 -13.46
N THR A 77 -10.85 -7.81 -13.97
CA THR A 77 -11.44 -7.22 -15.17
C THR A 77 -11.61 -5.71 -15.02
N ASP A 78 -12.13 -5.24 -13.88
CA ASP A 78 -12.34 -3.80 -13.65
C ASP A 78 -11.02 -3.02 -13.67
N VAL A 79 -9.95 -3.59 -13.10
CA VAL A 79 -8.63 -2.95 -13.11
C VAL A 79 -8.07 -2.86 -14.52
N TRP A 80 -8.15 -3.94 -15.29
CA TRP A 80 -7.68 -3.92 -16.68
C TRP A 80 -8.51 -2.99 -17.56
N GLN A 81 -9.82 -2.94 -17.34
CA GLN A 81 -10.68 -1.98 -18.03
C GLN A 81 -10.29 -0.54 -17.71
N GLN A 82 -10.05 -0.21 -16.44
CA GLN A 82 -9.59 1.13 -16.06
C GLN A 82 -8.22 1.49 -16.66
N ILE A 83 -7.28 0.53 -16.71
CA ILE A 83 -5.97 0.75 -17.36
C ILE A 83 -6.16 1.04 -18.85
N ALA A 84 -7.01 0.29 -19.53
CA ALA A 84 -7.31 0.47 -20.95
C ALA A 84 -8.01 1.81 -21.22
N ASP A 85 -9.06 2.13 -20.46
CA ASP A 85 -9.85 3.35 -20.59
C ASP A 85 -9.01 4.61 -20.35
N ALA A 86 -8.06 4.54 -19.40
CA ALA A 86 -7.16 5.64 -19.08
C ALA A 86 -5.85 5.62 -19.88
N ALA A 87 -5.67 4.67 -20.81
CA ALA A 87 -4.46 4.48 -21.60
C ALA A 87 -3.16 4.47 -20.76
N LEU A 88 -3.19 3.83 -19.59
CA LEU A 88 -2.07 3.80 -18.67
C LEU A 88 -0.98 2.83 -19.14
N GLU A 89 0.28 3.24 -19.00
CA GLU A 89 1.41 2.33 -19.16
C GLU A 89 1.38 1.26 -18.06
N TYR A 90 1.64 0.01 -18.44
CA TYR A 90 1.76 -1.10 -17.52
C TYR A 90 2.99 -1.94 -17.84
N HIS A 91 3.56 -2.57 -16.82
CA HIS A 91 4.68 -3.48 -17.02
C HIS A 91 4.21 -4.73 -17.76
N PRO A 92 4.93 -5.21 -18.79
CA PRO A 92 4.53 -6.43 -19.51
C PRO A 92 4.44 -7.61 -18.55
N ALA A 93 3.27 -8.24 -18.48
CA ALA A 93 3.07 -9.43 -17.67
C ALA A 93 3.84 -10.63 -18.29
N PRO A 94 4.42 -11.54 -17.48
CA PRO A 94 4.76 -12.86 -18.00
C PRO A 94 3.46 -13.53 -18.48
N ARG A 95 3.46 -14.04 -19.72
CA ARG A 95 2.29 -14.52 -20.49
C ARG A 95 1.14 -15.08 -19.63
N GLY A 96 -0.08 -14.59 -19.84
CA GLY A 96 -1.31 -15.19 -19.28
C GLY A 96 -2.39 -14.24 -18.78
N VAL A 97 -2.22 -12.93 -18.90
CA VAL A 97 -3.33 -11.96 -18.79
C VAL A 97 -3.97 -11.84 -20.19
N PRO A 98 -5.31 -11.82 -20.33
CA PRO A 98 -5.96 -11.58 -21.62
C PRO A 98 -5.48 -10.32 -22.33
#